data_AF-A0A4Q3HSM2-F1
#
_entry.id   AF-A0A4Q3HSM2-F1
#
_cell.length_a   1.000
_cell.length_b   1.000
_cell.length_c   1.000
_cell.angle_alpha   90.00
_cell.angle_beta   90.00
_cell.angle_gamma   90.00
#
_symmetry.space_group_name_H-M   'P 1'
#
loop_
_entity.id
_entity.type
_entity.pdbx_description
1 polymer ?
#
loop_
_entity_poly.entity_id
_entity_poly.type
_entity_poly.pdbx_seq_one_letter_code
_entity_poly.pdbx_strand_id
1 'polypeptide(L)'
;MAYDADLTGQIVAPTITLHAKNDPTVFVDHEAIYRRTVDKAGNGELLVQNFSDEAEHSKLSTPQYAALFSAMLSWIDKGEKPTPQTVAALCAEKAETYKEPCRLLPDFVPQIQER
;
A
#
# COMPACT_ATOMS: atom_id res chain seq x y z
N MET A 1 18.52 8.32 -18.35
CA MET A 1 17.83 9.51 -18.93
C MET A 1 16.43 9.55 -18.31
N ALA A 2 15.69 10.66 -18.39
CA ALA A 2 14.44 10.89 -17.63
C ALA A 2 13.41 9.74 -17.58
N TYR A 3 13.43 8.80 -18.53
CA TYR A 3 12.64 7.56 -18.51
C TYR A 3 12.70 6.79 -17.18
N ASP A 4 13.87 6.70 -16.54
CA ASP A 4 14.03 5.94 -15.28
C ASP A 4 13.27 6.59 -14.10
N ALA A 5 12.92 7.88 -14.24
CA ALA A 5 12.17 8.65 -13.25
C ALA A 5 10.78 9.06 -13.76
N ASP A 6 10.40 8.64 -14.96
CA ASP A 6 9.12 9.02 -15.56
C ASP A 6 8.01 8.20 -14.89
N LEU A 7 7.05 8.89 -14.28
CA LEU A 7 5.92 8.27 -13.59
C LEU A 7 4.89 7.84 -14.65
N THR A 8 5.22 6.80 -15.40
CA THR A 8 4.39 6.30 -16.51
C THR A 8 3.24 5.41 -16.05
N GLY A 9 3.31 4.86 -14.84
CA GLY A 9 2.32 3.89 -14.33
C GLY A 9 2.42 2.50 -14.96
N GLN A 10 3.52 2.22 -15.69
CA GLN A 10 3.75 0.93 -16.36
C GLN A 10 4.27 -0.15 -15.40
N ILE A 11 3.49 -0.46 -14.36
CA ILE A 11 3.74 -1.66 -13.56
C ILE A 11 3.34 -2.91 -14.36
N VAL A 12 4.15 -3.96 -14.27
CA VAL A 12 3.97 -5.21 -15.03
C VAL A 12 3.69 -6.44 -14.16
N ALA A 13 3.61 -6.24 -12.84
CA ALA A 13 3.41 -7.30 -11.86
C ALA A 13 2.52 -6.82 -10.71
N PRO A 14 1.89 -7.75 -9.96
CA PRO A 14 1.19 -7.43 -8.73
C PRO A 14 2.02 -6.56 -7.80
N THR A 15 1.43 -5.45 -7.36
CA THR A 15 2.09 -4.41 -6.57
C THR A 15 1.21 -4.08 -5.36
N ILE A 16 1.78 -4.20 -4.17
CA ILE A 16 1.13 -3.81 -2.91
C ILE A 16 1.97 -2.72 -2.25
N THR A 17 1.36 -1.58 -1.91
CA THR A 17 2.01 -0.48 -1.19
C THR A 17 1.52 -0.40 0.26
N LEU A 18 2.35 0.21 1.11
CA LEU A 18 2.03 0.60 2.49
C LEU A 18 2.57 2.02 2.72
N HIS A 19 1.72 2.94 3.18
CA HIS A 19 2.13 4.31 3.48
C HIS A 19 1.43 4.85 4.74
N ALA A 20 2.19 5.45 5.65
CA ALA A 20 1.62 6.18 6.79
C ALA A 20 0.86 7.43 6.34
N LYS A 21 -0.37 7.61 6.83
CA LYS A 21 -1.20 8.75 6.43
C LYS A 21 -0.60 10.11 6.81
N ASN A 22 0.21 10.15 7.87
CA ASN A 22 0.85 11.37 8.38
C ASN A 22 2.38 11.34 8.21
N ASP A 23 2.90 10.64 7.19
CA ASP A 23 4.33 10.63 6.88
C ASP A 23 4.87 12.07 6.69
N PRO A 24 5.87 12.50 7.50
CA PRO A 24 6.39 13.87 7.48
C PRO A 24 7.40 14.13 6.35
N THR A 25 7.82 13.08 5.64
CA THR A 25 8.88 13.14 4.61
C THR A 25 8.30 13.01 3.22
N VAL A 26 7.42 12.03 3.00
CA VAL A 26 6.73 11.82 1.73
C VAL A 26 5.24 11.86 1.98
N PHE A 27 4.60 12.90 1.47
CA PHE A 27 3.18 13.14 1.71
C PHE A 27 2.31 12.05 1.06
N VAL A 28 1.24 11.66 1.77
CA VAL A 28 0.35 10.57 1.34
C VAL A 28 -0.49 10.91 0.10
N ASP A 29 -0.61 12.19 -0.25
CA ASP A 29 -1.25 12.65 -1.49
C ASP A 29 -0.53 12.12 -2.76
N HIS A 30 0.77 11.81 -2.66
CA HIS A 30 1.54 11.17 -3.73
C HIS A 30 1.01 9.78 -4.09
N GLU A 31 0.45 9.02 -3.14
CA GLU A 31 -0.18 7.73 -3.43
C GLU A 31 -1.46 7.90 -4.27
N ALA A 32 -2.21 9.00 -4.09
CA ALA A 32 -3.36 9.32 -4.93
C ALA A 32 -2.94 9.69 -6.37
N ILE A 33 -1.82 10.40 -6.52
CA ILE A 33 -1.21 10.68 -7.83
C ILE A 33 -0.76 9.38 -8.48
N TYR A 34 -0.07 8.50 -7.74
CA TYR A 34 0.40 7.21 -8.24
C TYR A 34 -0.75 6.32 -8.70
N ARG A 35 -1.82 6.20 -7.92
CA ARG A 35 -3.07 5.51 -8.32
C ARG A 35 -3.58 6.02 -9.66
N ARG A 36 -3.78 7.33 -9.78
CA ARG A 36 -4.29 7.96 -11.01
C ARG A 36 -3.39 7.70 -12.21
N THR A 37 -2.07 7.71 -12.01
CA THR A 37 -1.08 7.44 -13.05
C THR A 37 -1.13 5.98 -13.52
N VAL A 38 -1.18 5.02 -12.59
CA VAL A 38 -1.30 3.59 -12.90
C VAL A 38 -2.63 3.26 -13.58
N ASP A 39 -3.73 3.87 -13.13
CA ASP A 39 -5.05 3.70 -13.75
C ASP A 39 -5.08 4.25 -15.19
N LYS A 40 -4.48 5.43 -15.43
CA LYS A 40 -4.34 6.00 -16.79
C LYS A 40 -3.51 5.13 -17.72
N ALA A 41 -2.55 4.38 -17.17
CA ALA A 41 -1.74 3.41 -17.92
C ALA A 41 -2.47 2.08 -18.17
N GLY A 42 -3.69 1.90 -17.64
CA GLY A 42 -4.48 0.66 -17.78
C GLY A 42 -4.07 -0.45 -16.80
N ASN A 43 -3.23 -0.17 -15.82
CA ASN A 43 -2.64 -1.16 -14.91
C ASN A 43 -3.24 -1.13 -13.49
N GLY A 44 -4.36 -0.44 -13.28
CA GLY A 44 -5.01 -0.27 -11.97
C GLY A 44 -5.29 -1.59 -11.25
N GLU A 45 -5.56 -2.65 -12.02
CA GLU A 45 -5.81 -3.99 -11.49
C GLU A 45 -4.59 -4.64 -10.82
N LEU A 46 -3.37 -4.19 -11.16
CA LEU A 46 -2.12 -4.67 -10.57
C LEU A 46 -1.74 -3.92 -9.28
N LEU A 47 -2.48 -2.90 -8.87
CA LEU A 47 -2.14 -2.07 -7.71
C LEU A 47 -3.16 -2.17 -6.58
N VAL A 48 -2.69 -2.55 -5.39
CA VAL A 48 -3.41 -2.46 -4.12
C VAL A 48 -2.62 -1.55 -3.17
N GLN A 49 -3.26 -0.53 -2.62
CA GLN A 49 -2.60 0.43 -1.73
C GLN A 49 -3.17 0.28 -0.32
N ASN A 50 -2.30 0.29 0.67
CA ASN A 50 -2.67 0.19 2.08
C ASN A 50 -2.11 1.39 2.83
N PHE A 51 -2.86 1.85 3.82
CA PHE A 51 -2.50 3.02 4.58
C PHE A 51 -2.52 2.73 6.07
N SER A 52 -1.72 3.46 6.85
CA SER A 52 -1.69 3.30 8.30
C SER A 52 -1.90 4.59 9.08
N ASP A 53 -2.42 4.44 10.30
CA ASP A 53 -2.55 5.53 11.27
C ASP A 53 -1.23 5.76 12.03
N GLU A 54 -0.23 6.21 11.28
CA GLU A 54 1.12 6.47 11.76
C GLU A 54 1.66 7.79 11.20
N ALA A 55 2.71 8.31 11.83
CA ALA A 55 3.41 9.55 11.47
C ALA A 55 4.92 9.34 11.32
N GLU A 56 5.31 8.14 10.89
CA GLU A 56 6.69 7.72 10.68
C GLU A 56 6.95 7.50 9.19
N HIS A 57 8.18 7.74 8.75
CA HIS A 57 8.60 7.48 7.36
C HIS A 57 9.37 6.16 7.22
N SER A 58 10.26 5.87 8.18
CA SER A 58 11.25 4.79 8.01
C SER A 58 10.70 3.39 8.28
N LYS A 59 9.96 3.22 9.39
CA LYS A 59 9.46 1.91 9.82
C LYS A 59 8.09 2.07 10.46
N LEU A 60 7.16 1.25 9.99
CA LEU A 60 5.79 1.17 10.48
C LEU A 60 5.62 -0.07 11.38
N SER A 61 4.43 -0.31 11.91
CA SER A 61 4.14 -1.49 12.72
C SER A 61 4.46 -2.82 12.00
N THR A 62 5.27 -3.67 12.63
CA THR A 62 5.75 -4.94 12.08
C THR A 62 4.66 -5.88 11.53
N PRO A 63 3.50 -6.11 12.20
CA PRO A 63 2.44 -6.97 11.67
C PRO A 63 1.88 -6.53 10.31
N GLN A 64 1.98 -5.25 9.95
CA GLN A 64 1.54 -4.77 8.64
C GLN A 64 2.39 -5.41 7.54
N TYR A 65 3.72 -5.37 7.67
CA TYR A 65 4.62 -5.98 6.70
C TYR A 65 4.37 -7.48 6.54
N ALA A 66 4.16 -8.20 7.66
CA ALA A 66 3.86 -9.63 7.62
C ALA A 66 2.52 -9.94 6.93
N ALA A 67 1.51 -9.10 7.13
CA ALA A 67 0.21 -9.22 6.47
C ALA A 67 0.30 -8.94 4.97
N LEU A 68 0.97 -7.84 4.57
CA LEU A 68 1.21 -7.51 3.17
C LEU A 68 1.98 -8.61 2.45
N PHE A 69 3.02 -9.16 3.08
CA PHE A 69 3.80 -10.26 2.49
C PHE A 69 2.94 -11.52 2.32
N SER A 70 2.14 -11.88 3.32
CA SER A 70 1.22 -13.02 3.24
C SER A 70 0.17 -12.82 2.12
N ALA A 71 -0.39 -11.61 2.00
CA ALA A 71 -1.33 -11.24 0.95
C ALA A 71 -0.69 -11.28 -0.45
N MET A 72 0.55 -10.81 -0.59
CA MET A 72 1.30 -10.88 -1.84
C MET A 72 1.52 -12.33 -2.27
N LEU A 73 1.90 -13.22 -1.35
CA LEU A 73 2.07 -14.66 -1.63
C LEU A 73 0.77 -15.28 -2.14
N SER A 74 -0.36 -15.03 -1.48
CA SER A 74 -1.67 -15.48 -1.97
C SER A 74 -2.00 -14.94 -3.36
N TRP A 75 -1.67 -13.68 -3.64
CA TRP A 75 -1.93 -13.08 -4.95
C TRP A 75 -1.09 -13.73 -6.04
N ILE A 76 0.22 -13.88 -5.83
CA ILE A 76 1.11 -14.42 -6.86
C ILE A 76 0.97 -15.93 -7.05
N ASP A 77 0.73 -16.68 -5.97
CA ASP A 77 0.68 -18.16 -6.03
C ASP A 77 -0.71 -18.68 -6.42
N LYS A 78 -1.77 -17.97 -6.03
CA LYS A 78 -3.16 -18.44 -6.17
C LYS A 78 -4.05 -17.53 -7.01
N GLY A 79 -3.57 -16.35 -7.39
CA GLY A 79 -4.39 -15.35 -8.08
C GLY A 79 -5.40 -14.64 -7.17
N GLU A 80 -5.28 -14.79 -5.85
CA GLU A 80 -6.17 -14.17 -4.86
C GLU A 80 -5.76 -12.71 -4.63
N LYS A 81 -6.27 -11.79 -5.46
CA LYS A 81 -6.01 -10.35 -5.29
C LYS A 81 -6.53 -9.86 -3.92
N PRO A 82 -5.68 -9.26 -3.08
CA PRO A 82 -6.11 -8.77 -1.78
C PRO A 82 -6.92 -7.48 -1.88
N THR A 83 -7.74 -7.23 -0.87
CA THR A 83 -8.35 -5.92 -0.62
C THR A 83 -7.74 -5.30 0.64
N PRO A 84 -7.83 -3.97 0.84
CA PRO A 84 -7.39 -3.36 2.10
C PRO A 84 -8.02 -4.03 3.33
N GLN A 85 -9.27 -4.48 3.24
CA GLN A 85 -9.97 -5.19 4.30
C GLN A 85 -9.36 -6.56 4.59
N THR A 86 -9.02 -7.36 3.57
CA THR A 86 -8.37 -8.66 3.80
C THR A 86 -6.96 -8.51 4.36
N VAL A 87 -6.22 -7.47 3.95
CA VAL A 87 -4.89 -7.16 4.52
C VAL A 87 -5.01 -6.72 5.98
N ALA A 88 -6.01 -5.89 6.33
CA ALA A 88 -6.28 -5.50 7.71
C ALA A 88 -6.63 -6.70 8.60
N ALA A 89 -7.41 -7.66 8.10
CA ALA A 89 -7.71 -8.89 8.82
C ALA A 89 -6.45 -9.73 9.08
N LEU A 90 -5.60 -9.95 8.07
CA LEU A 90 -4.31 -10.62 8.24
C LEU A 90 -3.42 -9.89 9.25
N CYS A 91 -3.41 -8.55 9.21
CA CYS A 91 -2.62 -7.73 10.12
C CYS A 91 -3.07 -7.87 11.58
N ALA A 92 -4.39 -7.98 11.83
CA ALA A 92 -4.91 -8.29 13.16
C ALA A 92 -4.43 -9.67 13.66
N GLU A 93 -4.41 -10.69 12.80
CA GLU A 93 -3.86 -12.01 13.15
C GLU A 93 -2.34 -11.95 13.45
N LYS A 94 -1.58 -11.19 12.66
CA LYS A 94 -0.13 -11.05 12.84
C LYS A 94 0.24 -10.24 14.09
N ALA A 95 -0.62 -9.30 14.53
CA ALA A 95 -0.38 -8.50 15.73
C ALA A 95 -0.10 -9.37 16.96
N GLU A 96 -0.78 -10.51 17.09
CA GLU A 96 -0.57 -11.47 18.17
C GLU A 96 0.82 -12.12 18.15
N THR A 97 1.38 -12.33 16.96
CA THR A 97 2.71 -12.95 16.79
C THR A 97 3.82 -11.95 17.08
N TYR A 98 3.69 -10.72 16.56
CA TYR A 98 4.74 -9.71 16.61
C TYR A 98 4.66 -8.80 17.84
N LYS A 99 3.59 -8.86 18.63
CA LYS A 99 3.38 -8.04 19.84
C LYS A 99 3.48 -6.53 19.56
N GLU A 100 3.04 -6.14 18.38
CA GLU A 100 2.87 -4.75 17.93
C GLU A 100 1.44 -4.57 17.41
N PRO A 101 0.85 -3.36 17.49
CA PRO A 101 -0.54 -3.13 17.09
C PRO A 101 -0.71 -3.16 15.57
N CYS A 102 -1.80 -3.71 15.06
CA CYS A 102 -2.20 -3.44 13.68
C CYS A 102 -2.73 -2.01 13.56
N ARG A 103 -2.16 -1.20 12.66
CA ARG A 103 -2.55 0.21 12.46
C ARG A 103 -3.11 0.50 11.06
N LEU A 104 -3.50 -0.53 10.30
CA LEU A 104 -4.04 -0.34 8.95
C LEU A 104 -5.39 0.38 8.98
N LEU A 105 -5.59 1.25 8.00
CA LEU A 105 -6.81 2.00 7.76
C LEU A 105 -7.44 1.51 6.44
N PRO A 106 -8.22 0.42 6.47
CA PRO A 106 -8.71 -0.22 5.24
C PRO A 106 -9.68 0.67 4.43
N ASP A 107 -10.28 1.68 5.06
CA ASP A 107 -11.25 2.58 4.43
C ASP A 107 -10.66 3.97 4.11
N PHE A 108 -9.39 4.19 4.42
CA PHE A 108 -8.73 5.47 4.11
C PHE A 108 -8.36 5.54 2.63
N VAL A 109 -8.75 6.65 1.98
CA VAL A 109 -8.41 6.94 0.59
C VAL A 109 -7.75 8.32 0.53
N PRO A 110 -6.45 8.42 0.20
CA PRO A 110 -5.79 9.72 0.08
C PRO A 110 -6.41 10.52 -1.06
N GLN A 111 -6.48 11.83 -0.87
CA GLN A 111 -6.95 12.76 -1.89
C GLN A 111 -5.76 13.50 -2.46
N ILE A 112 -5.83 13.83 -3.75
CA ILE A 112 -4.86 14.72 -4.39
C ILE A 112 -5.11 16.11 -3.81
N GLN A 113 -4.12 16.68 -3.13
CA GLN A 113 -4.18 18.08 -2.70
C GLN A 113 -3.70 18.97 -3.84
N GLU A 114 -4.53 19.92 -4.25
CA GLU A 114 -4.08 21.06 -5.06
C GLU A 114 -3.37 22.02 -4.10
N ARG A 115 -2.06 22.20 -4.29
CA ARG A 115 -1.25 23.16 -3.52
C ARG A 115 -1.20 24.50 -4.22
#